data_AF-A0JI73-F1
#
_entry.id   AF-A0JI73-F1
#
_cell.length_a   1.000
_cell.length_b   1.000
_cell.length_c   1.000
_cell.angle_alpha   90.00
_cell.angle_beta   90.00
_cell.angle_gamma   90.00
#
_symmetry.space_group_name_H-M   'P 1'
#
loop_
_entity.id
_entity.type
_entity.pdbx_description
1 polymer ?
#
loop_
_entity_poly.entity_id
_entity_poly.type
_entity_poly.pdbx_seq_one_letter_code
_entity_poly.pdbx_strand_id
1 'polypeptide(L)'
;MHLMTSTYLSIRDADRVLNEFRLIVPDLPTSIRSILRTCTSVQPKSISSGVYYHLGLKTNLLRYVELWLCTCDFDSLQLYINVDGLSMSRSSSQHLWMFENVVSPIAK
;
A
#
# COMPACT_ATOMS: atom_id res chain seq x y z
N MET A 1 -17.22 4.26 -29.25
CA MET A 1 -17.85 4.74 -27.99
C MET A 1 -16.89 4.40 -26.86
N HIS A 2 -16.12 5.36 -26.39
CA HIS A 2 -15.11 5.14 -25.35
C HIS A 2 -15.82 4.90 -24.01
N LEU A 3 -15.93 3.65 -23.57
CA LEU A 3 -16.20 3.36 -22.16
C LEU A 3 -14.90 3.69 -21.40
N MET A 4 -14.81 4.92 -20.92
CA MET A 4 -13.94 5.25 -19.79
C MET A 4 -14.55 4.55 -18.57
N THR A 5 -14.32 3.25 -18.42
CA THR A 5 -14.55 2.57 -17.14
C THR A 5 -13.48 3.09 -16.19
N SER A 6 -13.79 4.18 -15.50
CA SER A 6 -13.02 4.56 -14.32
C SER A 6 -13.04 3.36 -13.36
N THR A 7 -11.92 2.66 -13.26
CA THR A 7 -11.71 1.51 -12.36
C THR A 7 -11.59 1.94 -10.89
N TYR A 8 -11.90 3.19 -10.58
CA TYR A 8 -11.76 3.78 -9.26
C TYR A 8 -13.11 3.86 -8.57
N LEU A 9 -13.35 2.93 -7.66
CA LEU A 9 -14.46 2.97 -6.71
C LEU A 9 -14.01 3.72 -5.46
N SER A 10 -14.79 4.69 -4.98
CA SER A 10 -14.45 5.37 -3.73
C SER A 10 -14.59 4.39 -2.55
N ILE A 11 -13.83 4.61 -1.47
CA ILE A 11 -13.96 3.80 -0.24
C ILE A 11 -15.40 3.81 0.27
N ARG A 12 -16.09 4.96 0.18
CA ARG A 12 -17.49 5.09 0.62
C ARG A 12 -18.44 4.24 -0.21
N ASP A 13 -18.26 4.22 -1.53
CA ASP A 13 -19.10 3.41 -2.41
C ASP A 13 -18.83 1.93 -2.22
N ALA A 14 -17.56 1.55 -2.00
CA ALA A 14 -17.17 0.20 -1.66
C ALA A 14 -17.76 -0.27 -0.32
N ASP A 15 -17.75 0.59 0.71
CA ASP A 15 -18.40 0.32 1.99
C ASP A 15 -19.92 0.15 1.82
N ARG A 16 -20.57 0.94 0.95
CA ARG A 16 -21.99 0.79 0.65
C ARG A 16 -22.29 -0.57 0.03
N VAL A 17 -21.54 -0.96 -1.00
CA VAL A 17 -21.68 -2.27 -1.65
C VAL A 17 -21.47 -3.39 -0.63
N LEU A 18 -20.43 -3.27 0.21
CA LEU A 18 -20.15 -4.25 1.25
C LEU A 18 -21.33 -4.42 2.23
N ASN A 19 -21.97 -3.33 2.63
CA ASN A 19 -23.13 -3.40 3.52
C ASN A 19 -24.33 -4.11 2.90
N GLU A 20 -24.53 -4.03 1.58
CA GLU A 20 -25.56 -4.84 0.90
C GLU A 20 -25.24 -6.34 0.99
N PHE A 21 -23.97 -6.73 0.83
CA PHE A 21 -23.55 -8.14 0.97
C PHE A 21 -23.71 -8.67 2.40
N ARG A 22 -23.70 -7.80 3.42
CA ARG A 22 -23.94 -8.20 4.82
C ARG A 22 -25.35 -8.70 5.06
N LEU A 23 -26.31 -8.39 4.18
CA LEU A 23 -27.65 -9.00 4.23
C LEU A 23 -27.61 -10.51 3.98
N ILE A 24 -26.62 -10.98 3.22
CA ILE A 24 -26.44 -12.38 2.85
C ILE A 24 -25.41 -13.05 3.78
N VAL A 25 -24.34 -12.34 4.14
CA VAL A 25 -23.27 -12.82 5.03
C VAL A 25 -23.08 -11.82 6.18
N PRO A 26 -23.83 -11.96 7.30
CA PRO A 26 -23.88 -10.96 8.38
C PRO A 26 -22.52 -10.67 9.04
N ASP A 27 -21.63 -11.66 9.04
CA ASP A 27 -20.31 -11.60 9.66
C ASP A 27 -19.27 -10.82 8.84
N LEU A 28 -19.63 -10.36 7.63
CA LEU A 28 -18.75 -9.50 6.85
C LEU A 28 -18.46 -8.17 7.60
N PRO A 29 -17.23 -7.63 7.49
CA PRO A 29 -16.89 -6.34 8.08
C PRO A 29 -17.73 -5.20 7.51
N THR A 30 -17.87 -4.11 8.27
CA THR A 30 -18.59 -2.89 7.84
C THR A 30 -17.79 -2.01 6.87
N SER A 31 -16.48 -2.20 6.81
CA SER A 31 -15.61 -1.41 5.95
C SER A 31 -14.76 -2.28 5.03
N ILE A 32 -14.67 -1.86 3.77
CA ILE A 32 -13.80 -2.44 2.76
C ILE A 32 -12.34 -2.43 3.21
N ARG A 33 -11.93 -1.47 4.06
CA ARG A 33 -10.57 -1.40 4.60
C ARG A 33 -10.22 -2.61 5.45
N SER A 34 -11.20 -3.15 6.19
CA SER A 34 -11.04 -4.36 6.99
C SER A 34 -10.88 -5.59 6.11
N ILE A 35 -11.57 -5.64 4.97
CA ILE A 35 -11.43 -6.72 3.98
C ILE A 35 -10.07 -6.64 3.27
N LEU A 36 -9.70 -5.44 2.82
CA LEU A 36 -8.44 -5.19 2.13
C LEU A 36 -7.22 -5.23 3.07
N ARG A 37 -7.44 -5.51 4.36
CA ARG A 37 -6.41 -5.54 5.41
C ARG A 37 -5.50 -4.31 5.34
N THR A 38 -6.10 -3.14 5.07
CA THR A 38 -5.32 -1.91 4.97
C THR A 38 -4.63 -1.67 6.29
N CYS A 39 -3.31 -1.42 6.26
CA CYS A 39 -2.54 -1.22 7.48
C CYS A 39 -3.08 0.01 8.22
N THR A 40 -3.72 -0.20 9.36
CA THR A 40 -4.37 0.86 10.16
C THR A 40 -3.45 1.47 11.21
N SER A 41 -2.31 0.83 11.49
CA SER A 41 -1.35 1.26 12.48
C SER A 41 0.06 0.99 11.99
N VAL A 42 0.88 2.04 11.98
CA VAL A 42 2.32 1.97 11.68
C VAL A 42 3.03 2.68 12.82
N GLN A 43 4.03 2.01 13.39
CA GLN A 43 4.86 2.60 14.43
C GLN A 43 5.68 3.74 13.81
N PRO A 44 5.54 4.98 14.30
CA PRO A 44 6.32 6.10 13.82
C PRO A 44 7.79 5.92 14.19
N LYS A 45 8.68 6.36 13.30
CA LYS A 45 10.12 6.39 13.55
C LYS A 45 10.59 7.84 13.63
N SER A 46 11.08 8.24 14.79
CA SER A 46 11.73 9.54 14.96
C SER A 46 13.14 9.49 14.37
N ILE A 47 13.43 10.39 13.43
CA ILE A 47 14.74 10.52 12.79
C ILE A 47 15.10 12.01 12.77
N SER A 48 16.15 12.38 13.52
CA SER A 48 16.53 13.79 13.73
C SER A 48 15.32 14.60 14.23
N SER A 49 14.96 15.69 13.56
CA SER A 49 13.81 16.54 13.85
C SER A 49 12.48 16.08 13.22
N GLY A 50 12.45 14.94 12.52
CA GLY A 50 11.28 14.46 11.78
C GLY A 50 10.67 13.16 12.33
N VAL A 51 9.39 12.95 12.03
CA VAL A 51 8.66 11.71 12.34
C VAL A 51 8.23 11.05 11.04
N TYR A 52 8.62 9.80 10.84
CA TYR A 52 8.42 9.05 9.60
C TYR A 52 7.48 7.87 9.81
N TYR A 53 6.56 7.69 8.86
CA TYR A 53 5.63 6.55 8.82
C TYR A 53 5.93 5.71 7.57
N HIS A 54 6.33 4.45 7.76
CA HIS A 54 6.57 3.53 6.65
C HIS A 54 5.31 2.72 6.36
N LEU A 55 4.52 3.19 5.39
CA LEU A 55 3.29 2.51 4.99
C LEU A 55 3.59 1.42 3.96
N GLY A 56 3.29 0.16 4.29
CA GLY A 56 3.24 -0.95 3.33
C GLY A 56 4.57 -1.42 2.73
N LEU A 57 5.70 -0.77 2.99
CA LEU A 57 7.01 -1.14 2.39
C LEU A 57 7.42 -2.57 2.76
N LYS A 58 7.44 -2.89 4.06
CA LYS A 58 7.82 -4.23 4.55
C LYS A 58 6.91 -5.32 3.97
N THR A 59 5.59 -5.12 4.04
CA THR A 59 4.61 -6.10 3.56
C THR A 59 4.72 -6.33 2.06
N ASN A 60 4.92 -5.27 1.27
CA ASN A 60 5.08 -5.41 -0.18
C ASN A 60 6.40 -6.07 -0.54
N LEU A 61 7.51 -5.70 0.10
CA LEU A 61 8.80 -6.35 -0.14
C LEU A 61 8.75 -7.85 0.18
N LEU A 62 8.20 -8.23 1.34
CA LEU A 62 8.05 -9.65 1.70
C LEU A 62 7.24 -10.41 0.67
N ARG A 63 6.12 -9.85 0.20
CA ARG A 63 5.29 -10.46 -0.84
C ARG A 63 6.05 -10.68 -2.14
N TYR A 64 6.86 -9.71 -2.59
CA TYR A 64 7.67 -9.88 -3.80
C TYR A 64 8.78 -10.91 -3.61
N VAL A 65 9.43 -10.90 -2.45
CA VAL A 65 10.47 -11.87 -2.09
C VAL A 65 9.92 -13.28 -2.09
N GLU A 66 8.77 -13.51 -1.45
CA GLU A 66 8.10 -14.81 -1.44
C GLU A 66 7.79 -15.30 -2.86
N LEU A 67 7.28 -14.43 -3.72
CA LEU A 67 7.00 -14.76 -5.12
C LEU A 67 8.27 -15.09 -5.90
N TRP A 68 9.36 -14.35 -5.69
CA TRP A 68 10.61 -14.57 -6.43
C TRP A 68 11.40 -15.78 -5.97
N LEU A 69 11.38 -16.08 -4.67
CA LEU A 69 11.99 -17.30 -4.13
C LEU A 69 11.36 -18.56 -4.73
N CYS A 70 10.12 -18.50 -5.23
CA CYS A 70 9.52 -19.59 -6.00
C CYS A 70 10.06 -19.71 -7.44
N THR A 71 10.72 -18.68 -7.97
CA THR A 71 11.11 -18.59 -9.39
C THR A 71 12.61 -18.53 -9.64
N CYS A 72 13.41 -18.05 -8.68
CA CYS A 72 14.86 -17.93 -8.81
C CYS A 72 15.54 -17.90 -7.43
N ASP A 73 16.79 -18.35 -7.40
CA ASP A 73 17.66 -18.18 -6.25
C ASP A 73 18.34 -16.80 -6.32
N PHE A 74 18.33 -16.08 -5.20
CA PHE A 74 19.05 -14.82 -5.04
C PHE A 74 19.47 -14.67 -3.57
N ASP A 75 20.63 -14.06 -3.34
CA ASP A 75 21.12 -13.75 -1.99
C ASP A 75 20.91 -12.27 -1.61
N SER A 76 20.60 -11.42 -2.60
CA SER A 76 20.47 -9.98 -2.39
C SER A 76 19.40 -9.35 -3.28
N LEU A 77 18.83 -8.26 -2.77
CA LEU A 77 17.81 -7.45 -3.45
C LEU A 77 18.33 -6.04 -3.61
N GLN A 78 18.26 -5.51 -4.83
CA GLN A 78 18.45 -4.08 -5.05
C GLN A 78 17.12 -3.37 -4.92
N LEU A 79 17.09 -2.38 -4.02
CA LEU A 79 15.96 -1.50 -3.81
C LEU A 79 16.35 -0.11 -4.28
N TYR A 80 15.75 0.34 -5.38
CA TYR A 80 15.88 1.72 -5.81
C TYR A 80 14.76 2.55 -5.19
N ILE A 81 15.13 3.57 -4.40
CA ILE A 81 14.21 4.45 -3.71
C ILE A 81 14.35 5.84 -4.31
N ASN A 82 13.38 6.26 -5.12
CA ASN A 82 13.21 7.66 -5.47
C ASN A 82 12.61 8.39 -4.26
N VAL A 83 13.27 9.47 -3.85
CA VAL A 83 12.86 10.28 -2.71
C VAL A 83 12.34 11.60 -3.28
N ASP A 84 11.10 11.57 -3.77
CA ASP A 84 10.34 12.77 -4.17
C ASP A 84 9.21 13.02 -3.16
N GLY A 85 9.22 14.20 -2.56
CA GLY A 85 8.28 14.58 -1.51
C GLY A 85 7.09 15.33 -2.09
N LEU A 86 5.90 14.74 -2.01
CA LEU A 86 4.65 15.43 -2.31
C LEU A 86 4.03 15.97 -1.03
N SER A 87 3.85 17.29 -0.93
CA SER A 87 3.15 17.87 0.22
C SER A 87 1.70 17.35 0.25
N MET A 88 1.27 16.83 1.41
CA MET A 88 -0.08 16.24 1.58
C MET A 88 -1.21 17.28 1.41
N SER A 89 -0.89 18.57 1.58
CA SER A 89 -1.76 19.69 1.26
C SER A 89 -0.92 20.94 1.01
N ARG A 90 -1.53 22.00 0.46
CA ARG A 90 -0.85 23.25 0.05
C ARG A 90 -0.11 23.99 1.19
N SER A 91 -0.27 23.58 2.45
CA SER A 91 0.36 24.20 3.63
C SER A 91 0.80 23.18 4.70
N SER A 92 0.92 21.91 4.35
CA SER A 92 1.27 20.86 5.31
C SER A 92 2.79 20.76 5.52
N SER A 93 3.22 20.64 6.78
CA SER A 93 4.56 20.14 7.12
C SER A 93 4.71 18.63 6.85
N GLN A 94 3.61 17.94 6.54
CA GLN A 94 3.58 16.53 6.19
C GLN A 94 3.79 16.34 4.70
N HIS A 95 4.77 15.49 4.38
CA HIS A 95 5.12 15.13 3.02
C HIS A 95 4.87 13.63 2.84
N LEU A 96 4.13 13.28 1.80
CA LEU A 96 4.02 11.91 1.33
C LEU A 96 5.15 11.66 0.33
N TRP A 97 5.99 10.69 0.66
CA TRP A 97 7.02 10.19 -0.23
C TRP A 97 6.44 8.95 -0.89
N MET A 98 6.09 9.04 -2.16
CA MET A 98 5.66 7.87 -2.92
C MET A 98 6.90 7.08 -3.30
N PHE A 99 7.08 5.92 -2.67
CA PHE A 99 8.15 5.01 -3.03
C PHE A 99 7.74 4.24 -4.29
N GLU A 100 8.10 4.75 -5.47
CA GLU A 100 8.17 3.91 -6.67
C GLU A 100 9.35 2.96 -6.50
N ASN A 101 9.08 1.80 -5.92
CA ASN A 101 10.11 0.79 -5.69
C ASN A 101 10.31 0.02 -6.99
N VAL A 102 11.47 0.21 -7.64
CA VAL A 102 12.00 -0.81 -8.54
C VAL A 102 12.81 -1.76 -7.67
N VAL A 103 12.32 -2.99 -7.58
CA VAL A 103 12.96 -4.05 -6.81
C VAL A 103 13.35 -5.14 -7.80
N SER A 104 14.61 -5.54 -7.79
CA SER A 104 15.10 -6.64 -8.62
C SER A 104 15.91 -7.63 -7.78
N PRO A 105 15.70 -8.95 -7.97
CA PRO A 105 16.61 -9.94 -7.45
C PRO A 105 17.93 -9.85 -8.20
N ILE A 106 19.04 -9.87 -7.47
CA ILE A 106 20.36 -10.07 -8.09
C ILE A 106 20.59 -11.57 -8.10
N ALA A 107 20.57 -12.16 -9.30
CA ALA A 107 20.91 -13.55 -9.53
C ALA A 107 22.36 -13.83 -9.10
N LYS A 108 22.60 -15.04 -8.62
CA LYS A 108 23.96 -15.56 -8.37
C LYS A 108 24.78 -15.66 -9.65
#